data_AF-A0A7C1GGQ0-F1
#
_entry.id   AF-A0A7C1GGQ0-F1
#
_cell.length_a   1.000
_cell.length_b   1.000
_cell.length_c   1.000
_cell.angle_alpha   90.00
_cell.angle_beta   90.00
_cell.angle_gamma   90.00
#
_symmetry.space_group_name_H-M   'P 1'
#
loop_
_entity.id
_entity.type
_entity.pdbx_description
1 polymer ?
#
loop_
_entity_poly.entity_id
_entity_poly.type
_entity_poly.pdbx_seq_one_letter_code
_entity_poly.pdbx_strand_id
1 'polypeptide(L)'
;MTTQNKFSRSLLDPEQFTITYELVPGQGSGGRRHERLLEFARQTYEDGRIKALSITDNAGGHPALAPIAIGSEVQAIGLEPLLHFSLKDKNRSQVESHLFLYHRQRFHNLLILGGDFPRPNYYGQAKPVFDLDSVQTLHLL
;
A
#
# COMPACT_ATOMS: atom_id res chain seq x y z
N MET A 1 -13.04 -10.71 15.23
CA MET A 1 -13.94 -10.89 14.07
C MET A 1 -13.23 -10.32 12.86
N THR A 2 -12.82 -11.15 11.90
CA THR A 2 -12.13 -10.71 10.67
C THR A 2 -13.09 -9.83 9.87
N THR A 3 -12.78 -8.55 9.72
CA THR A 3 -13.58 -7.64 8.91
C THR A 3 -13.40 -8.04 7.44
N GLN A 4 -14.31 -8.87 6.91
CA GLN A 4 -14.27 -9.27 5.51
C GLN A 4 -14.69 -8.10 4.62
N ASN A 5 -13.78 -7.61 3.79
CA ASN A 5 -14.00 -6.54 2.83
C ASN A 5 -14.31 -7.12 1.44
N LYS A 6 -14.49 -6.28 0.40
CA LYS A 6 -14.82 -6.80 -0.95
C LYS A 6 -13.69 -7.66 -1.53
N PHE A 7 -12.44 -7.29 -1.29
CA PHE A 7 -11.26 -7.98 -1.79
C PHE A 7 -11.07 -9.35 -1.13
N SER A 8 -11.12 -9.43 0.20
CA SER A 8 -10.99 -10.69 0.93
C SER A 8 -12.11 -11.68 0.58
N ARG A 9 -13.33 -11.19 0.33
CA ARG A 9 -14.44 -12.04 -0.13
C ARG A 9 -14.16 -12.62 -1.52
N SER A 10 -13.67 -11.79 -2.45
CA SER A 10 -13.25 -12.23 -3.78
C SER A 10 -12.15 -13.31 -3.71
N LEU A 11 -11.16 -13.14 -2.84
CA LEU A 11 -10.04 -14.08 -2.72
C LEU A 11 -10.45 -15.47 -2.21
N LEU A 12 -11.54 -15.53 -1.44
CA LEU A 12 -12.02 -16.77 -0.82
C LEU A 12 -13.15 -17.44 -1.62
N ASP A 13 -13.59 -16.82 -2.72
CA ASP A 13 -14.61 -17.36 -3.59
C ASP A 13 -13.96 -18.20 -4.71
N PRO A 14 -14.11 -19.54 -4.69
CA PRO A 14 -13.50 -20.41 -5.69
C PRO A 14 -14.10 -20.24 -7.10
N GLU A 15 -15.29 -19.65 -7.21
CA GLU A 15 -15.97 -19.39 -8.49
C GLU A 15 -15.54 -18.05 -9.12
N GLN A 16 -14.72 -17.26 -8.41
CA GLN A 16 -14.31 -15.93 -8.84
C GLN A 16 -12.81 -15.83 -9.10
N PHE A 17 -12.44 -15.42 -10.31
CA PHE A 17 -11.06 -15.00 -10.58
C PHE A 17 -10.82 -13.57 -10.06
N THR A 18 -9.99 -13.43 -9.03
CA THR A 18 -9.70 -12.13 -8.40
C THR A 18 -8.66 -11.35 -9.21
N ILE A 19 -9.01 -10.14 -9.65
CA ILE A 19 -8.10 -9.22 -10.35
C ILE A 19 -7.75 -8.06 -9.44
N THR A 20 -6.46 -7.75 -9.34
CA THR A 20 -5.92 -6.55 -8.68
C THR A 20 -5.09 -5.74 -9.67
N TYR A 21 -4.94 -4.44 -9.43
CA TYR A 21 -4.07 -3.58 -10.24
C TYR A 21 -3.12 -2.78 -9.35
N GLU A 22 -1.84 -2.74 -9.73
CA GLU A 22 -0.81 -2.04 -8.96
C GLU A 22 -0.65 -0.59 -9.41
N LEU A 23 -0.75 0.31 -8.44
CA LEU A 23 -0.48 1.73 -8.57
C LEU A 23 0.91 2.03 -8.02
N VAL A 24 1.73 2.70 -8.83
CA VAL A 24 3.07 3.15 -8.44
C VAL A 24 3.04 4.66 -8.20
N PRO A 25 3.11 5.12 -6.94
CA PRO A 25 3.13 6.55 -6.64
C PRO A 25 4.36 7.24 -7.26
N GLY A 26 4.19 8.51 -7.63
CA GLY A 26 5.30 9.34 -8.09
C GLY A 26 6.01 10.07 -6.95
N GLN A 27 7.13 10.71 -7.28
CA GLN A 27 7.71 11.75 -6.43
C GLN A 27 6.88 13.01 -6.50
N GLY A 28 6.58 13.58 -5.33
CA GLY A 28 5.78 14.81 -5.19
C GLY A 28 4.46 14.56 -4.46
N SER A 29 3.81 15.65 -4.07
CA SER A 29 2.54 15.63 -3.32
C SER A 29 1.29 15.61 -4.20
N GLY A 30 1.42 15.67 -5.53
CA GLY A 30 0.26 15.72 -6.44
C GLY A 30 0.63 16.00 -7.90
N GLY A 31 -0.30 16.65 -8.61
CA GLY A 31 -0.17 17.04 -10.02
C GLY A 31 -0.73 16.02 -11.01
N ARG A 32 -0.49 16.24 -12.31
CA ARG A 32 -1.14 15.47 -13.40
C ARG A 32 -1.02 13.96 -13.30
N ARG A 33 0.09 13.42 -12.78
CA ARG A 33 0.26 11.97 -12.59
C ARG A 33 -0.67 11.45 -11.49
N HIS A 34 -0.79 12.19 -10.39
CA HIS A 34 -1.70 11.87 -9.28
C HIS A 34 -3.16 11.96 -9.73
N GLU A 35 -3.52 13.01 -10.45
CA GLU A 35 -4.87 13.19 -11.00
C GLU A 35 -5.28 12.04 -11.92
N ARG A 36 -4.38 11.60 -12.82
CA ARG A 36 -4.64 10.44 -13.69
C ARG A 36 -4.80 9.14 -12.92
N LEU A 37 -4.04 8.96 -11.85
CA LEU A 37 -4.15 7.80 -10.97
C LEU A 37 -5.54 7.78 -10.29
N LEU A 38 -6.00 8.92 -9.77
CA LEU A 38 -7.32 9.02 -9.16
C LEU A 38 -8.45 8.84 -10.17
N GLU A 39 -8.28 9.35 -11.39
CA GLU A 39 -9.22 9.13 -12.47
C GLU A 39 -9.31 7.64 -12.83
N PHE A 40 -8.17 6.95 -12.94
CA PHE A 40 -8.14 5.50 -13.12
C PHE A 40 -8.83 4.75 -11.97
N ALA A 41 -8.65 5.18 -10.72
CA ALA A 41 -9.33 4.58 -9.58
C ALA A 41 -10.86 4.74 -9.67
N ARG A 42 -11.36 5.90 -10.12
CA ARG A 42 -12.81 6.10 -10.35
C ARG A 42 -13.33 5.19 -11.47
N GLN A 43 -12.64 5.15 -12.61
CA GLN A 43 -13.01 4.26 -13.72
C GLN A 43 -13.00 2.79 -13.31
N THR A 44 -12.03 2.41 -12.48
CA THR A 44 -11.92 1.07 -11.91
C THR A 44 -13.11 0.72 -11.01
N TYR A 45 -13.56 1.67 -10.19
CA TYR A 45 -14.73 1.49 -9.35
C TYR A 45 -16.00 1.25 -10.17
N GLU A 46 -16.22 2.05 -11.20
CA GLU A 46 -17.38 1.91 -12.11
C GLU A 46 -17.34 0.61 -12.92
N ASP A 47 -16.15 0.17 -13.34
CA ASP A 47 -15.97 -1.07 -14.10
C ASP A 47 -16.21 -2.33 -13.25
N GLY A 48 -15.78 -2.31 -11.98
CA GLY A 48 -16.08 -3.36 -11.01
C GLY A 48 -15.34 -4.70 -11.17
N ARG A 49 -14.50 -4.88 -12.21
CA ARG A 49 -13.72 -6.12 -12.40
C ARG A 49 -12.51 -6.21 -11.46
N ILE A 50 -11.84 -5.09 -11.19
CA ILE A 50 -10.69 -5.02 -10.27
C ILE A 50 -11.21 -4.90 -8.83
N LYS A 51 -10.73 -5.78 -7.95
CA LYS A 51 -11.25 -5.94 -6.58
C LYS A 51 -10.45 -5.19 -5.53
N ALA A 52 -9.19 -4.90 -5.83
CA ALA A 52 -8.34 -4.05 -5.02
C ALA A 52 -7.31 -3.32 -5.88
N LEU A 53 -6.88 -2.16 -5.41
CA LEU A 53 -5.74 -1.42 -5.95
C LEU A 53 -4.57 -1.56 -4.98
N SER A 54 -3.49 -2.21 -5.42
CA SER A 54 -2.26 -2.25 -4.64
C SER A 54 -1.48 -0.96 -4.81
N ILE A 55 -0.81 -0.48 -3.76
CA ILE A 55 -0.13 0.81 -3.78
C ILE A 55 1.27 0.62 -3.23
N THR A 56 2.28 0.89 -4.07
CA THR A 56 3.67 0.60 -3.73
C THR A 56 4.27 1.59 -2.73
N ASP A 57 5.13 1.09 -1.84
CA ASP A 57 5.87 1.88 -0.84
C ASP A 57 7.32 2.10 -1.31
N ASN A 58 7.58 3.29 -1.85
CA ASN A 58 8.92 3.72 -2.27
C ASN A 58 9.59 2.75 -3.26
N ALA A 59 8.90 2.35 -4.33
CA ALA A 59 9.36 1.32 -5.27
C ALA A 59 10.80 1.54 -5.80
N GLY A 60 11.59 0.47 -5.88
CA GLY A 60 12.98 0.53 -6.37
C GLY A 60 13.94 1.26 -5.44
N GLY A 61 13.53 1.55 -4.19
CA GLY A 61 14.35 2.29 -3.22
C GLY A 61 14.29 3.81 -3.38
N HIS A 62 13.39 4.33 -4.23
CA HIS A 62 13.19 5.77 -4.41
C HIS A 62 12.05 6.27 -3.52
N PRO A 63 12.17 7.44 -2.87
CA PRO A 63 11.06 8.06 -2.18
C PRO A 63 9.94 8.36 -3.17
N ALA A 64 8.71 8.13 -2.75
CA ALA A 64 7.49 8.47 -3.45
C ALA A 64 6.44 8.95 -2.43
N LEU A 65 5.28 9.40 -2.92
CA LEU A 65 4.15 9.71 -2.04
C LEU A 65 3.78 8.45 -1.21
N ALA A 66 3.63 8.62 0.10
CA ALA A 66 3.36 7.50 1.00
C ALA A 66 2.06 6.76 0.60
N PRO A 67 2.03 5.41 0.62
CA PRO A 67 0.90 4.62 0.15
C PRO A 67 -0.43 4.99 0.80
N ILE A 68 -0.40 5.35 2.09
CA ILE A 68 -1.57 5.77 2.87
C ILE A 68 -2.30 6.97 2.27
N ALA A 69 -1.60 7.90 1.62
CA ALA A 69 -2.22 9.08 1.03
C ALA A 69 -3.16 8.67 -0.11
N ILE A 70 -2.63 7.92 -1.08
CA ILE A 70 -3.41 7.38 -2.20
C ILE A 70 -4.43 6.37 -1.70
N GLY A 71 -4.07 5.54 -0.71
CA GLY A 71 -4.95 4.55 -0.11
C GLY A 71 -6.20 5.18 0.49
N SER A 72 -6.07 6.33 1.14
CA SER A 72 -7.19 7.07 1.72
C SER A 72 -8.14 7.59 0.64
N GLU A 73 -7.59 8.07 -0.48
CA GLU A 73 -8.37 8.54 -1.63
C GLU A 73 -9.09 7.37 -2.34
N VAL A 74 -8.40 6.23 -2.53
CA VAL A 74 -8.97 4.99 -3.08
C VAL A 74 -10.10 4.47 -2.20
N GLN A 75 -9.91 4.47 -0.88
CA GLN A 75 -10.94 4.09 0.08
C GLN A 75 -12.14 5.04 0.04
N ALA A 76 -11.92 6.35 -0.12
CA ALA A 76 -12.99 7.34 -0.27
C ALA A 76 -13.80 7.17 -1.58
N ILE A 77 -13.18 6.63 -2.64
CA ILE A 77 -13.87 6.25 -3.89
C ILE A 77 -14.72 4.97 -3.69
N GLY A 78 -14.47 4.17 -2.65
CA GLY A 78 -15.21 2.94 -2.36
C GLY A 78 -14.55 1.66 -2.88
N LEU A 79 -13.27 1.75 -3.27
CA LEU A 79 -12.40 0.62 -3.60
C LEU A 79 -11.60 0.15 -2.40
N GLU A 80 -11.08 -1.08 -2.49
CA GLU A 80 -10.23 -1.67 -1.46
C GLU A 80 -8.75 -1.35 -1.74
N PRO A 81 -8.07 -0.56 -0.91
CA PRO A 81 -6.62 -0.38 -1.01
C PRO A 81 -5.89 -1.60 -0.43
N LEU A 82 -4.83 -2.04 -1.13
CA LEU A 82 -3.83 -2.99 -0.67
C LEU A 82 -2.48 -2.26 -0.52
N LEU A 83 -2.18 -1.80 0.69
CA LEU A 83 -0.98 -1.00 0.91
C LEU A 83 0.24 -1.89 0.97
N HIS A 84 1.26 -1.59 0.16
CA HIS A 84 2.57 -2.18 0.39
C HIS A 84 3.16 -1.55 1.64
N PHE A 85 3.81 -2.37 2.44
CA PHE A 85 4.45 -1.96 3.68
C PHE A 85 5.90 -2.45 3.68
N SER A 86 6.80 -1.58 3.25
CA SER A 86 8.22 -1.89 3.10
C SER A 86 8.96 -1.69 4.43
N LEU A 87 9.81 -2.63 4.82
CA LEU A 87 10.54 -2.59 6.09
C LEU A 87 11.95 -1.99 5.98
N LYS A 88 12.43 -1.72 4.76
CA LYS A 88 13.79 -1.26 4.45
C LYS A 88 14.27 -0.06 5.25
N ASP A 89 13.38 0.84 5.63
CA ASP A 89 13.67 2.15 6.22
C ASP A 89 12.90 2.41 7.52
N LYS A 90 12.33 1.36 8.13
CA LYS A 90 11.50 1.46 9.33
C LYS A 90 12.09 0.65 10.48
N ASN A 91 12.16 1.25 11.66
CA ASN A 91 12.41 0.53 12.91
C ASN A 91 11.12 -0.07 13.48
N ARG A 92 11.22 -0.95 14.48
CA ARG A 92 10.05 -1.61 15.10
C ARG A 92 8.99 -0.63 15.62
N SER A 93 9.39 0.50 16.20
CA SER A 93 8.44 1.49 16.71
C SER A 93 7.67 2.18 15.58
N GLN A 94 8.34 2.46 14.46
CA GLN A 94 7.67 2.96 13.25
C GLN A 94 6.76 1.90 12.63
N VAL A 95 7.14 0.62 12.68
CA VAL A 95 6.28 -0.49 12.25
C VAL A 95 4.99 -0.50 13.07
N GLU A 96 5.09 -0.63 14.39
CA GLU A 96 3.92 -0.65 15.29
C GLU A 96 3.05 0.60 15.13
N SER A 97 3.66 1.79 15.11
CA SER A 97 2.92 3.04 14.96
C SER A 97 2.15 3.12 13.63
N HIS A 98 2.73 2.64 12.53
CA HIS A 98 2.01 2.59 11.25
C HIS A 98 0.89 1.55 11.26
N LEU A 99 1.10 0.38 11.87
CA LEU A 99 0.06 -0.64 11.99
C LEU A 99 -1.14 -0.12 12.78
N PHE A 100 -0.90 0.61 13.89
CA PHE A 100 -1.97 1.26 14.65
C PHE A 100 -2.71 2.31 13.84
N LEU A 101 -1.98 3.15 13.08
CA LEU A 101 -2.56 4.15 12.19
C LEU A 101 -3.44 3.49 11.11
N TYR A 102 -2.93 2.46 10.45
CA TYR A 102 -3.63 1.75 9.37
C TYR A 102 -4.88 1.07 9.89
N HIS A 103 -4.80 0.40 11.04
CA HIS A 103 -5.96 -0.18 11.69
C HIS A 103 -7.00 0.91 12.05
N ARG A 104 -6.57 2.03 12.63
CA ARG A 104 -7.45 3.16 13.00
C ARG A 104 -8.18 3.75 11.79
N GLN A 105 -7.53 3.78 10.63
CA GLN A 105 -8.07 4.27 9.37
C GLN A 105 -8.81 3.19 8.55
N ARG A 106 -8.94 1.96 9.09
CA ARG A 106 -9.63 0.84 8.46
C ARG A 106 -8.96 0.35 7.17
N PHE A 107 -7.64 0.44 7.11
CA PHE A 107 -6.86 -0.30 6.12
C PHE A 107 -6.72 -1.74 6.59
N HIS A 108 -7.34 -2.65 5.85
CA HIS A 108 -7.43 -4.06 6.21
C HIS A 108 -6.53 -4.97 5.37
N ASN A 109 -5.94 -4.44 4.29
CA ASN A 109 -5.10 -5.22 3.38
C ASN A 109 -3.71 -4.59 3.32
N LEU A 110 -2.72 -5.34 3.81
CA LEU A 110 -1.32 -4.95 3.77
C LEU A 110 -0.51 -6.03 3.05
N LEU A 111 0.42 -5.62 2.20
CA LEU A 111 1.45 -6.48 1.65
C LEU A 111 2.77 -6.17 2.35
N ILE A 112 3.19 -7.03 3.27
CA ILE A 112 4.41 -6.86 4.06
C ILE A 112 5.63 -7.30 3.24
N LEU A 113 6.60 -6.41 3.09
CA LEU A 113 7.78 -6.62 2.23
C LEU A 113 9.06 -6.16 2.94
N GLY A 114 10.17 -6.86 2.73
CA GLY A 114 11.48 -6.36 3.15
C GLY A 114 11.84 -5.05 2.44
N GLY A 115 11.53 -4.97 1.14
CA GLY A 115 11.76 -3.79 0.30
C GLY A 115 13.17 -3.71 -0.29
N ASP A 116 13.31 -2.91 -1.33
CA ASP A 116 14.60 -2.69 -1.99
C ASP A 116 15.54 -1.85 -1.13
N PHE A 117 16.84 -2.05 -1.28
CA PHE A 117 17.83 -1.19 -0.62
C PHE A 117 17.62 0.29 -1.01
N PRO A 118 17.63 1.24 -0.05
CA PRO A 118 17.45 2.66 -0.36
C PRO A 118 18.49 3.13 -1.36
N ARG A 119 18.11 3.99 -2.32
CA ARG A 119 19.05 4.57 -3.29
C ARG A 119 19.41 6.01 -2.91
N PRO A 120 20.55 6.54 -3.40
CA PRO A 120 20.86 7.95 -3.28
C PRO A 120 19.72 8.83 -3.83
N ASN A 121 19.34 9.83 -3.06
CA ASN A 121 18.36 10.85 -3.41
C ASN A 121 18.79 12.19 -2.78
N TYR A 122 17.86 13.02 -2.32
CA TYR A 122 18.07 14.36 -1.77
C TYR A 122 19.27 14.43 -0.82
N TYR A 123 20.37 15.02 -1.31
CA TYR A 123 21.64 15.22 -0.62
C TYR A 123 22.22 13.99 0.10
N GLY A 124 21.82 12.76 -0.26
CA GLY A 124 22.33 11.56 0.40
C GLY A 124 21.47 10.32 0.19
N GLN A 125 21.82 9.25 0.90
CA GLN A 125 21.12 7.97 0.88
C GLN A 125 20.43 7.75 2.22
N ALA A 126 19.15 7.37 2.19
CA ALA A 126 18.41 7.04 3.41
C ALA A 126 19.03 5.82 4.11
N LYS A 127 18.91 5.78 5.45
CA LYS A 127 19.45 4.68 6.24
C LYS A 127 18.70 3.37 5.92
N PRO A 128 19.40 2.28 5.58
CA PRO A 128 18.80 0.95 5.49
C PRO A 128 18.59 0.42 6.91
N VAL A 129 17.37 0.53 7.43
CA VAL A 129 17.05 0.17 8.83
C VAL A 129 16.87 -1.34 8.98
N PHE A 130 15.97 -1.97 8.20
CA PHE A 130 15.70 -3.42 8.23
C PHE A 130 15.65 -4.05 9.64
N ASP A 131 15.01 -3.36 10.61
CA ASP A 131 15.00 -3.82 12.03
C ASP A 131 14.12 -5.07 12.23
N LEU A 132 13.05 -5.18 11.44
CA LEU A 132 12.22 -6.38 11.34
C LEU A 132 12.23 -6.86 9.88
N ASP A 133 12.20 -8.16 9.68
CA ASP A 133 11.88 -8.76 8.39
C ASP A 133 10.36 -9.00 8.21
N SER A 134 9.96 -9.41 7.01
CA SER A 134 8.55 -9.62 6.70
C SER A 134 7.93 -10.76 7.51
N VAL A 135 8.68 -11.81 7.84
CA VAL A 135 8.19 -12.94 8.64
C VAL A 135 8.00 -12.52 10.09
N GLN A 136 8.96 -11.82 10.68
CA GLN A 136 8.84 -11.26 12.04
C GLN A 136 7.67 -10.29 12.14
N THR A 137 7.47 -9.45 11.12
CA THR A 137 6.34 -8.52 11.07
C THR A 137 5.01 -9.26 10.94
N LEU A 138 4.94 -10.36 10.19
CA LEU A 138 3.73 -11.19 10.14
C LEU A 138 3.39 -11.83 11.50
N HIS A 139 4.37 -12.15 12.34
CA HIS A 139 4.11 -12.63 13.71
C HIS A 139 3.60 -11.53 14.66
N LEU A 140 3.85 -10.26 14.32
CA LEU A 140 3.39 -9.11 15.09
C LEU A 140 1.91 -8.77 14.81
N LEU A 141 1.38 -9.15 13.64
CA LEU A 141 0.01 -8.88 13.17
C LEU A 141 -1.01 -9.88 13.73
#